data_AF-A0A8T7KZT7-F1
#
_entry.id   AF-A0A8T7KZT7-F1
#
_cell.length_a   1.000
_cell.length_b   1.000
_cell.length_c   1.000
_cell.angle_alpha   90.00
_cell.angle_beta   90.00
_cell.angle_gamma   90.00
#
_symmetry.space_group_name_H-M   'P 1'
#
loop_
_entity.id
_entity.type
_entity.pdbx_description
1 polymer ?
#
loop_
_entity_poly.entity_id
_entity_poly.type
_entity_poly.pdbx_seq_one_letter_code
_entity_poly.pdbx_strand_id
1 'polypeptide(L)'
;MKTTVQNWLRDHLLRLVSVQRCTLTPPAAAGDPVRQADLTVLTWAGIVVHIHLIDEPLKPARLKRIVEHATGAGINTLFLVDARLLPRPGQRVPADRWYMAVHALSRDRLYAYYLKPDDTPALRLVDFVPVSRTEVETRGGPAAAVDNLRYFRHTVKYGPVKGYWMLADFEPEAATRSAGFRPPAVGSSPPPPERDRPAAPPTRLEASYALLGLPPDATREAVKAAFRRLAFEVHPDVSHLPKAEAEARFKRLSEAYDIIKLAKKWG
;
A
#
# COMPACT_ATOMS: atom_id res chain seq x y z
N MET A 1 26.13 -9.85 -0.86
CA MET A 1 24.67 -9.79 -0.68
C MET A 1 24.07 -8.45 -1.10
N LYS A 2 24.39 -7.33 -0.44
CA LYS A 2 23.78 -6.03 -0.75
C LYS A 2 23.91 -5.62 -2.22
N THR A 3 25.09 -5.72 -2.82
CA THR A 3 25.30 -5.44 -4.25
C THR A 3 24.46 -6.32 -5.18
N THR A 4 24.32 -7.61 -4.86
CA THR A 4 23.45 -8.55 -5.59
C THR A 4 21.99 -8.07 -5.55
N VAL A 5 21.51 -7.69 -4.37
CA VAL A 5 20.14 -7.16 -4.16
C VAL A 5 19.96 -5.82 -4.86
N GLN A 6 20.95 -4.92 -4.84
CA GLN A 6 20.92 -3.63 -5.55
C GLN A 6 20.71 -3.82 -7.05
N ASN A 7 21.52 -4.67 -7.68
CA ASN A 7 21.42 -4.94 -9.12
C ASN A 7 20.07 -5.59 -9.45
N TRP A 8 19.69 -6.62 -8.69
CA TRP A 8 18.41 -7.30 -8.86
C TRP A 8 17.22 -6.34 -8.74
N LEU A 9 17.22 -5.48 -7.71
CA LEU A 9 16.14 -4.54 -7.46
C LEU A 9 16.07 -3.47 -8.54
N ARG A 10 17.22 -2.94 -8.98
CA ARG A 10 17.31 -2.01 -10.11
C ARG A 10 16.67 -2.62 -11.36
N ASP A 11 17.04 -3.86 -11.69
CA ASP A 11 16.56 -4.52 -12.90
C ASP A 11 15.05 -4.84 -12.81
N HIS A 12 14.52 -5.12 -11.61
CA HIS A 12 13.07 -5.23 -11.39
C HIS A 12 12.35 -3.89 -11.53
N LEU A 13 12.89 -2.82 -10.93
CA LEU A 13 12.31 -1.48 -10.99
C LEU A 13 12.26 -0.95 -12.42
N LEU A 14 13.31 -1.19 -13.23
CA LEU A 14 13.36 -0.78 -14.63
C LEU A 14 12.32 -1.49 -15.52
N ARG A 15 11.74 -2.60 -15.07
CA ARG A 15 10.64 -3.28 -15.77
C ARG A 15 9.27 -2.66 -15.47
N LEU A 16 9.18 -1.80 -14.45
CA LEU A 16 7.92 -1.13 -14.11
C LEU A 16 7.62 -0.03 -15.11
N VAL A 17 6.42 -0.04 -15.68
CA VAL A 17 5.97 0.98 -16.65
C VAL A 17 5.98 2.40 -16.09
N SER A 18 5.89 2.55 -14.76
CA SER A 18 5.94 3.85 -14.08
C SER A 18 7.36 4.41 -13.94
N VAL A 19 8.39 3.58 -14.09
CA VAL A 19 9.79 3.95 -13.88
C VAL A 19 10.44 4.37 -15.20
N GLN A 20 11.05 5.55 -15.19
CA GLN A 20 11.80 6.08 -16.32
C GLN A 20 13.28 5.68 -16.21
N ARG A 21 13.85 5.81 -15.01
CA ARG A 21 15.27 5.56 -14.75
C ARG A 21 15.47 5.06 -13.33
N CYS A 22 16.43 4.15 -13.16
CA CYS A 22 16.90 3.72 -11.85
C CYS A 22 18.43 3.71 -11.85
N THR A 23 19.04 4.50 -10.97
CA THR A 23 20.50 4.59 -10.82
C THR A 23 20.95 4.04 -9.50
N LEU A 24 22.04 3.28 -9.50
CA LEU A 24 22.74 2.90 -8.29
C LEU A 24 23.60 4.08 -7.85
N THR A 25 23.51 4.45 -6.59
CA THR A 25 24.44 5.43 -6.01
C THR A 25 25.68 4.67 -5.56
N PRO A 26 26.90 5.12 -5.90
CA PRO A 26 28.10 4.58 -5.29
C PRO A 26 28.03 4.73 -3.76
N PRO A 27 28.67 3.84 -2.99
CA PRO A 27 28.74 4.01 -1.55
C PRO A 27 29.36 5.37 -1.22
N ALA A 28 28.70 6.14 -0.36
CA ALA A 28 29.15 7.46 0.04
C ALA A 28 30.59 7.41 0.58
N ALA A 29 31.37 8.46 0.32
CA ALA A 29 32.63 8.66 1.02
C ALA A 29 32.36 8.71 2.53
N ALA A 30 33.25 8.10 3.34
CA ALA A 30 33.12 8.08 4.78
C ALA A 30 32.99 9.53 5.32
N GLY A 31 31.91 9.84 6.03
CA GLY A 31 31.70 11.14 6.68
C GLY A 31 30.47 11.94 6.23
N ASP A 32 29.69 11.49 5.24
CA ASP A 32 28.44 12.18 4.86
C ASP A 32 27.42 12.16 6.03
N PRO A 33 26.97 13.32 6.53
CA PRO A 33 26.05 13.40 7.66
C PRO A 33 24.66 12.80 7.36
N VAL A 34 24.28 12.71 6.08
CA VAL A 34 23.02 12.12 5.64
C VAL A 34 23.33 10.89 4.80
N ARG A 35 22.83 9.72 5.21
CA ARG A 35 23.06 8.48 4.48
C ARG A 35 22.53 8.62 3.05
N GLN A 36 23.38 8.46 2.05
CA GLN A 36 22.97 8.45 0.64
C GLN A 36 22.04 7.25 0.35
N ALA A 37 21.15 7.41 -0.62
CA ALA A 37 20.29 6.34 -1.11
C ALA A 37 21.12 5.29 -1.84
N ASP A 38 20.77 4.01 -1.72
CA ASP A 38 21.45 2.94 -2.47
C ASP A 38 20.98 2.89 -3.92
N LEU A 39 19.71 3.26 -4.15
CA LEU A 39 19.13 3.44 -5.47
C LEU A 39 18.31 4.73 -5.52
N THR A 40 18.39 5.43 -6.64
CA THR A 40 17.52 6.56 -6.96
C THR A 40 16.67 6.21 -8.16
N VAL A 41 15.35 6.30 -8.00
CA VAL A 41 14.36 6.02 -9.03
C VAL A 41 13.75 7.34 -9.48
N LEU A 42 13.71 7.57 -10.79
CA LEU A 42 12.94 8.63 -11.42
C LEU A 42 11.76 7.99 -12.17
N THR A 43 10.56 8.46 -11.89
CA THR A 43 9.34 8.03 -12.58
C THR A 43 9.00 8.97 -13.73
N TRP A 44 8.20 8.51 -14.69
CA TRP A 44 7.68 9.35 -15.77
C TRP A 44 6.81 10.52 -15.29
N ALA A 45 6.25 10.41 -14.08
CA ALA A 45 5.51 11.50 -13.42
C ALA A 45 6.43 12.58 -12.81
N GLY A 46 7.75 12.49 -13.01
CA GLY A 46 8.74 13.41 -12.42
C GLY A 46 8.98 13.18 -10.93
N ILE A 47 8.44 12.10 -10.36
CA ILE A 47 8.62 11.77 -8.95
C ILE A 47 9.93 11.02 -8.75
N VAL A 48 10.70 11.46 -7.76
CA VAL A 48 11.95 10.82 -7.33
C VAL A 48 11.71 9.98 -6.08
N VAL A 49 12.26 8.77 -6.07
CA VAL A 49 12.25 7.86 -4.92
C VAL A 49 13.68 7.44 -4.57
N HIS A 50 14.09 7.69 -3.33
CA HIS A 50 15.30 7.17 -2.73
C HIS A 50 15.00 5.85 -2.02
N ILE A 51 15.72 4.80 -2.43
CA ILE A 51 15.62 3.47 -1.82
C ILE A 51 16.88 3.22 -0.99
N HIS A 52 16.68 2.89 0.29
CA HIS A 52 17.73 2.59 1.25
C HIS A 52 17.69 1.12 1.65
N LEU A 53 18.74 0.38 1.29
CA LEU A 53 18.99 -1.00 1.72
C LEU A 53 19.78 -0.98 3.03
N ILE A 54 19.10 -1.22 4.14
CA ILE A 54 19.68 -1.19 5.48
C ILE A 54 20.32 -2.56 5.77
N ASP A 55 21.64 -2.61 5.78
CA ASP A 55 22.50 -3.77 6.08
C ASP A 55 23.22 -3.68 7.44
N GLU A 56 23.01 -2.59 8.16
CA GLU A 56 23.49 -2.38 9.54
C GLU A 56 22.41 -1.67 10.38
N PRO A 57 22.39 -1.86 11.72
CA PRO A 57 21.44 -1.15 12.58
C PRO A 57 21.55 0.39 12.47
N LEU A 58 20.42 1.06 12.19
CA LEU A 58 20.36 2.51 12.11
C LEU A 58 19.58 3.10 13.29
N LYS A 59 20.21 4.01 14.04
CA LYS A 59 19.55 4.73 15.13
C LYS A 59 18.32 5.49 14.60
N PRO A 60 17.17 5.51 15.32
CA PRO A 60 15.97 6.21 14.87
C PRO A 60 16.19 7.70 14.52
N ALA A 61 17.06 8.40 15.25
CA ALA A 61 17.42 9.79 14.93
C ALA A 61 18.08 9.93 13.54
N ARG A 62 18.87 8.94 13.12
CA ARG A 62 19.49 8.91 11.78
C ARG A 62 18.44 8.61 10.71
N LEU A 63 17.52 7.67 10.96
CA LEU A 63 16.38 7.41 10.07
C LEU A 63 15.52 8.67 9.88
N LYS A 64 15.23 9.38 10.97
CA LYS A 64 14.48 10.65 10.94
C LYS A 64 15.17 11.68 10.04
N ARG A 65 16.49 11.90 10.22
CA ARG A 65 17.26 12.85 9.38
C ARG A 65 17.23 12.49 7.90
N ILE A 66 17.30 11.19 7.57
CA ILE A 66 17.22 10.72 6.17
C ILE A 66 15.87 11.11 5.55
N VAL A 67 14.76 10.76 6.21
CA VAL A 67 13.41 11.06 5.67
C VAL A 67 13.09 12.54 5.69
N GLU A 68 13.60 13.29 6.68
CA GLU A 68 13.42 14.74 6.80
C GLU A 68 14.14 15.47 5.66
N HIS A 69 15.41 15.13 5.40
CA HIS A 69 16.16 15.69 4.29
C HIS A 69 15.54 15.34 2.93
N ALA A 70 15.18 14.06 2.72
CA ALA A 70 14.53 13.63 1.48
C ALA A 70 13.18 14.32 1.26
N THR A 71 12.33 14.36 2.29
CA THR A 71 11.01 15.00 2.21
C THR A 71 11.14 16.51 1.94
N GLY A 72 12.09 17.19 2.60
CA GLY A 72 12.36 18.61 2.36
C GLY A 72 12.80 18.92 0.92
N ALA A 73 13.45 17.96 0.26
CA ALA A 73 13.83 18.03 -1.14
C ALA A 73 12.73 17.56 -2.12
N GLY A 74 11.53 17.18 -1.63
CA GLY A 74 10.46 16.64 -2.47
C GLY A 74 10.69 15.19 -2.94
N ILE A 75 11.59 14.47 -2.27
CA ILE A 75 11.99 13.10 -2.61
C ILE A 75 11.28 12.10 -1.69
N ASN A 76 10.71 11.04 -2.27
CA ASN A 76 10.07 9.98 -1.50
C ASN A 76 11.10 8.97 -1.00
N THR A 77 10.88 8.40 0.18
CA THR A 77 11.81 7.44 0.77
C THR A 77 11.20 6.05 0.91
N LEU A 78 11.94 5.01 0.52
CA LEU A 78 11.62 3.60 0.77
C LEU A 78 12.79 2.93 1.50
N PHE A 79 12.48 2.23 2.59
CA PHE A 79 13.46 1.45 3.35
C PHE A 79 13.21 -0.05 3.15
N LEU A 80 14.27 -0.78 2.86
CA LEU A 80 14.30 -2.24 2.86
C LEU A 80 15.39 -2.69 3.83
N VAL A 81 15.08 -3.63 4.71
CA VAL A 81 16.00 -4.09 5.76
C VAL A 81 16.54 -5.47 5.44
N ASP A 82 17.81 -5.70 5.70
CA ASP A 82 18.40 -7.03 5.63
C ASP A 82 17.69 -7.96 6.63
N ALA A 83 17.12 -9.05 6.13
CA ALA A 83 16.41 -10.02 6.94
C ALA A 83 17.23 -10.59 8.11
N ARG A 84 18.57 -10.55 8.04
CA ARG A 84 19.49 -11.01 9.10
C ARG A 84 19.53 -10.08 10.30
N LEU A 85 19.14 -8.81 10.13
CA LEU A 85 19.05 -7.82 11.21
C LEU A 85 17.73 -7.88 11.97
N LEU A 86 16.77 -8.64 11.46
CA LEU A 86 15.43 -8.74 12.02
C LEU A 86 15.31 -10.02 12.86
N PRO A 87 14.50 -9.97 13.93
CA PRO A 87 14.14 -11.17 14.68
C PRO A 87 13.44 -12.22 13.82
N ARG A 88 13.49 -13.48 14.28
CA ARG A 88 12.81 -14.58 13.59
C ARG A 88 11.30 -14.51 13.83
N PRO A 89 10.47 -15.00 12.89
CA PRO A 89 9.04 -15.15 13.14
C PRO A 89 8.76 -15.95 14.43
N GLY A 90 7.79 -15.49 15.22
CA GLY A 90 7.44 -16.02 16.54
C GLY A 90 8.31 -15.52 17.70
N GLN A 91 9.40 -14.81 17.42
CA GLN A 91 10.27 -14.26 18.47
C GLN A 91 9.64 -13.01 19.11
N ARG A 92 9.62 -12.97 20.43
CA ARG A 92 9.28 -11.78 21.22
C ARG A 92 10.50 -10.90 21.44
N VAL A 93 10.34 -9.61 21.20
CA VAL A 93 11.41 -8.62 21.30
C VAL A 93 10.89 -7.33 21.93
N PRO A 94 11.77 -6.50 22.51
CA PRO A 94 11.39 -5.17 22.99
C PRO A 94 10.77 -4.28 21.89
N ALA A 95 9.79 -3.47 22.26
CA ALA A 95 9.07 -2.56 21.36
C ALA A 95 9.82 -1.23 21.06
N ASP A 96 11.04 -1.07 21.57
CA ASP A 96 11.90 0.10 21.39
C ASP A 96 13.05 -0.13 20.40
N ARG A 97 13.06 -1.30 19.74
CA ARG A 97 14.08 -1.68 18.77
C ARG A 97 14.11 -0.72 17.58
N TRP A 98 15.30 -0.48 17.04
CA TRP A 98 15.52 0.51 15.98
C TRP A 98 14.66 0.30 14.73
N TYR A 99 14.40 -0.96 14.36
CA TYR A 99 13.59 -1.32 13.20
C TYR A 99 12.08 -1.04 13.39
N MET A 100 11.63 -0.75 14.62
CA MET A 100 10.28 -0.21 14.85
C MET A 100 10.09 1.14 14.17
N ALA A 101 11.14 1.97 14.10
CA ALA A 101 11.09 3.23 13.38
C ALA A 101 10.94 3.02 11.86
N VAL A 102 11.59 1.99 11.31
CA VAL A 102 11.44 1.63 9.89
C VAL A 102 10.03 1.08 9.63
N HIS A 103 9.54 0.18 10.48
CA HIS A 103 8.18 -0.36 10.40
C HIS A 103 7.11 0.75 10.39
N ALA A 104 7.24 1.74 11.28
CA ALA A 104 6.35 2.91 11.31
C ALA A 104 6.45 3.78 10.03
N LEU A 105 7.65 3.93 9.46
CA LEU A 105 7.85 4.64 8.18
C LEU A 105 7.34 3.86 6.97
N SER A 106 7.08 2.56 7.11
CA SER A 106 6.57 1.68 6.06
C SER A 106 5.09 1.30 6.25
N ARG A 107 4.30 2.16 6.92
CA ARG A 107 2.88 1.94 7.22
C ARG A 107 2.60 0.60 7.89
N ASP A 108 3.39 0.31 8.92
CA ASP A 108 3.31 -0.90 9.74
C ASP A 108 3.58 -2.19 8.95
N ARG A 109 4.36 -2.09 7.86
CA ARG A 109 4.77 -3.24 7.04
C ARG A 109 6.22 -3.10 6.61
N LEU A 110 7.12 -3.72 7.37
CA LEU A 110 8.55 -3.63 7.11
C LEU A 110 8.93 -4.60 5.99
N TYR A 111 9.59 -4.10 4.95
CA TYR A 111 10.13 -4.93 3.88
C TYR A 111 11.50 -5.47 4.26
N ALA A 112 11.63 -6.79 4.28
CA ALA A 112 12.88 -7.49 4.52
C ALA A 112 13.41 -8.10 3.22
N TYR A 113 14.65 -7.79 2.85
CA TYR A 113 15.33 -8.43 1.72
C TYR A 113 16.23 -9.56 2.19
N TYR A 114 16.34 -10.60 1.38
CA TYR A 114 17.16 -11.79 1.66
C TYR A 114 17.57 -12.48 0.35
N LEU A 115 18.52 -13.40 0.44
CA LEU A 115 18.82 -14.35 -0.63
C LEU A 115 18.14 -15.68 -0.31
N LYS A 116 17.49 -16.26 -1.32
CA LYS A 116 17.02 -17.64 -1.27
C LYS A 116 18.21 -18.62 -1.32
N PRO A 117 18.00 -19.93 -1.06
CA PRO A 117 19.09 -20.93 -1.11
C PRO A 117 19.81 -21.04 -2.46
N ASP A 118 19.17 -20.61 -3.54
CA ASP A 118 19.71 -20.54 -4.90
C ASP A 118 20.39 -19.18 -5.20
N ASP A 119 20.71 -18.40 -4.17
CA ASP A 119 21.25 -17.03 -4.26
C ASP A 119 20.35 -16.01 -4.97
N THR A 120 19.10 -16.37 -5.29
CA THR A 120 18.14 -15.45 -5.89
C THR A 120 17.64 -14.44 -4.84
N PRO A 121 17.78 -13.12 -5.07
CA PRO A 121 17.25 -12.13 -4.15
C PRO A 121 15.72 -12.12 -4.11
N ALA A 122 15.17 -11.84 -2.93
CA ALA A 122 13.74 -11.74 -2.72
C ALA A 122 13.38 -10.76 -1.60
N LEU A 123 12.13 -10.30 -1.60
CA LEU A 123 11.55 -9.50 -0.52
C LEU A 123 10.46 -10.30 0.21
N ARG A 124 10.30 -10.02 1.50
CA ARG A 124 9.17 -10.47 2.32
C ARG A 124 8.70 -9.35 3.23
N LEU A 125 7.43 -9.36 3.58
CA LEU A 125 6.92 -8.48 4.63
C LEU A 125 7.25 -9.04 6.00
N VAL A 126 7.47 -8.14 6.95
CA VAL A 126 7.64 -8.43 8.37
C VAL A 126 6.77 -7.47 9.14
N ASP A 127 6.00 -8.02 10.07
CA ASP A 127 5.11 -7.27 10.94
C ASP A 127 5.44 -7.55 12.41
N PHE A 128 5.03 -6.65 13.30
CA PHE A 128 5.29 -6.71 14.72
C PHE A 128 3.99 -6.52 15.49
N VAL A 129 3.56 -7.57 16.17
CA VAL A 129 2.29 -7.57 16.88
C VAL A 129 2.53 -7.34 18.37
N PRO A 130 1.91 -6.31 18.98
CA PRO A 130 2.04 -6.07 20.42
C PRO A 130 1.59 -7.28 21.23
N VAL A 131 2.48 -7.77 22.10
CA VAL A 131 2.16 -8.80 23.11
C VAL A 131 1.92 -8.15 24.47
N SER A 132 2.66 -7.08 24.76
CA SER A 132 2.55 -6.30 25.98
C SER A 132 2.80 -4.81 25.69
N ARG A 133 2.88 -3.98 26.73
CA ARG A 133 3.25 -2.56 26.57
C ARG A 133 4.70 -2.36 26.12
N THR A 134 5.56 -3.35 26.34
CA THR A 134 7.01 -3.25 26.12
C THR A 134 7.54 -4.28 25.14
N GLU A 135 6.72 -5.23 24.71
CA GLU A 135 7.13 -6.32 23.83
C GLU A 135 6.21 -6.47 22.62
N VAL A 136 6.83 -6.84 21.52
CA VAL A 136 6.18 -7.23 20.28
C VAL A 136 6.63 -8.63 19.87
N GLU A 137 5.74 -9.38 19.23
CA GLU A 137 6.05 -10.64 18.58
C GLU A 137 6.22 -10.40 17.08
N THR A 138 7.31 -10.93 16.54
CA THR A 138 7.62 -10.79 15.11
C THR A 138 6.78 -11.77 14.31
N ARG A 139 6.09 -11.30 13.27
CA ARG A 139 5.36 -12.15 12.33
C ARG A 139 6.01 -12.07 10.95
N GLY A 140 6.30 -13.24 10.38
CA GLY A 140 6.69 -13.34 8.98
C GLY A 140 5.46 -13.12 8.10
N GLY A 141 5.52 -12.14 7.21
CA GLY A 141 4.51 -11.89 6.19
C GLY A 141 4.81 -12.64 4.89
N PRO A 142 3.92 -12.49 3.88
CA PRO A 142 4.10 -13.11 2.57
C PRO A 142 5.33 -12.56 1.84
N ALA A 143 5.72 -13.25 0.78
CA ALA A 143 6.67 -12.70 -0.19
C ALA A 143 6.12 -11.39 -0.75
N ALA A 144 6.97 -10.37 -0.82
CA ALA A 144 6.61 -9.07 -1.38
C ALA A 144 7.06 -9.01 -2.84
N ALA A 145 6.14 -8.62 -3.72
CA ALA A 145 6.45 -8.38 -5.12
C ALA A 145 7.05 -6.97 -5.31
N VAL A 146 7.83 -6.81 -6.38
CA VAL A 146 8.35 -5.52 -6.85
C VAL A 146 7.64 -5.23 -8.18
N ASP A 147 6.33 -5.01 -8.11
CA ASP A 147 5.44 -4.87 -9.27
C ASP A 147 4.75 -3.51 -9.34
N ASN A 148 4.67 -2.77 -8.23
CA ASN A 148 4.01 -1.48 -8.20
C ASN A 148 4.67 -0.47 -7.25
N LEU A 149 5.64 0.30 -7.76
CA LEU A 149 6.25 1.38 -6.97
C LEU A 149 5.25 2.53 -6.76
N ARG A 150 4.77 2.66 -5.53
CA ARG A 150 3.91 3.77 -5.11
C ARG A 150 4.69 4.79 -4.30
N TYR A 151 4.14 5.99 -4.25
CA TYR A 151 4.61 7.08 -3.42
C TYR A 151 3.41 7.81 -2.83
N PHE A 152 3.54 8.28 -1.59
CA PHE A 152 2.47 8.89 -0.84
C PHE A 152 3.02 9.79 0.25
N ARG A 153 2.15 10.66 0.76
CA ARG A 153 2.44 11.43 1.98
C ARG A 153 1.73 10.77 3.15
N HIS A 154 2.43 10.62 4.27
CA HIS A 154 1.87 9.95 5.44
C HIS A 154 2.35 10.58 6.74
N THR A 155 1.41 10.70 7.69
CA THR A 155 1.68 11.18 9.04
C THR A 155 2.05 10.00 9.94
N VAL A 156 3.33 9.90 10.30
CA VAL A 156 3.82 8.91 11.25
C VAL A 156 3.66 9.44 12.67
N LYS A 157 3.03 8.65 13.54
CA LYS A 157 2.79 9.00 14.95
C LYS A 157 3.84 8.45 15.91
N TYR A 158 4.65 7.48 15.46
CA TYR A 158 5.67 6.85 16.27
C TYR A 158 6.77 7.84 16.66
N GLY A 159 6.93 8.10 17.97
CA GLY A 159 7.72 9.21 18.53
C GLY A 159 9.09 9.44 17.87
N PRO A 160 9.98 8.43 17.81
CA PRO A 160 11.33 8.59 17.26
C PRO A 160 11.41 9.10 15.81
N VAL A 161 10.38 8.88 15.00
CA VAL A 161 10.27 9.32 13.59
C VAL A 161 8.93 10.02 13.33
N LYS A 162 8.35 10.65 14.35
CA LYS A 162 7.07 11.36 14.22
C LYS A 162 7.21 12.53 13.25
N GLY A 163 6.26 12.65 12.32
CA GLY A 163 6.22 13.74 11.36
C GLY A 163 5.35 13.41 10.13
N TYR A 164 5.38 14.30 9.15
CA TYR A 164 4.68 14.16 7.88
C TYR A 164 5.70 13.94 6.77
N TRP A 165 5.70 12.75 6.17
CA TRP A 165 6.80 12.29 5.33
C TRP A 165 6.34 11.90 3.93
N MET A 166 7.23 12.08 2.96
CA MET A 166 7.10 11.54 1.60
C MET A 166 7.74 10.15 1.56
N LEU A 167 6.91 9.13 1.37
CA LEU A 167 7.27 7.72 1.53
C LEU A 167 6.84 6.92 0.31
N ALA A 168 7.43 5.74 0.14
CA ALA A 168 7.15 4.83 -0.96
C ALA A 168 7.05 3.38 -0.50
N ASP A 169 6.36 2.55 -1.28
CA ASP A 169 6.22 1.11 -1.07
C ASP A 169 5.87 0.35 -2.37
N PHE A 170 5.68 -0.97 -2.29
CA PHE A 170 5.39 -1.83 -3.46
C PHE A 170 3.97 -2.40 -3.54
N GLU A 171 3.19 -2.39 -2.45
CA GLU A 171 1.96 -3.19 -2.37
C GLU A 171 0.73 -2.44 -2.96
N PRO A 172 -0.40 -3.07 -3.33
CA PRO A 172 -1.67 -2.36 -3.59
C PRO A 172 -2.50 -2.18 -2.31
N GLU A 173 -3.32 -1.14 -2.24
CA GLU A 173 -4.20 -0.82 -1.09
C GLU A 173 -5.25 -1.92 -0.77
N ALA A 174 -5.43 -2.91 -1.65
CA ALA A 174 -6.36 -4.03 -1.43
C ALA A 174 -5.94 -4.94 -0.25
N ALA A 175 -4.65 -5.02 0.08
CA ALA A 175 -4.19 -5.75 1.27
C ALA A 175 -4.44 -4.97 2.59
N THR A 176 -4.90 -3.72 2.49
CA THR A 176 -5.13 -2.80 3.62
C THR A 176 -6.46 -3.07 4.35
N ARG A 177 -7.26 -4.07 3.93
CA ARG A 177 -8.51 -4.47 4.61
C ARG A 177 -8.48 -5.82 5.34
N SER A 178 -7.41 -6.60 5.23
CA SER A 178 -7.42 -8.01 5.69
C SER A 178 -6.48 -8.32 6.86
N ALA A 179 -6.08 -7.33 7.65
CA ALA A 179 -5.39 -7.57 8.92
C ALA A 179 -5.59 -6.39 9.86
N GLY A 180 -6.84 -6.14 10.24
CA GLY A 180 -7.15 -5.26 11.35
C GLY A 180 -6.78 -5.95 12.66
N PHE A 181 -5.56 -5.72 13.15
CA PHE A 181 -5.30 -5.84 14.58
C PHE A 181 -5.89 -4.59 15.26
N ARG A 182 -7.09 -4.76 15.83
CA ARG A 182 -7.66 -3.87 16.83
C ARG A 182 -7.14 -4.37 18.20
N PRO A 183 -6.43 -3.56 19.00
CA PRO A 183 -6.04 -3.99 20.35
C PRO A 183 -7.31 -4.28 21.17
N PRO A 184 -7.30 -5.26 22.10
CA PRO A 184 -8.47 -5.55 22.90
C PRO A 184 -8.82 -4.33 23.75
N ALA A 185 -10.01 -3.78 23.53
CA ALA A 185 -10.62 -2.90 24.50
C ALA A 185 -10.91 -3.75 25.75
N VAL A 186 -10.34 -3.36 26.88
CA VAL A 186 -10.69 -3.93 28.18
C VAL A 186 -12.19 -3.73 28.38
N GLY A 187 -12.93 -4.82 28.52
CA GLY A 187 -14.35 -4.83 28.86
C GLY A 187 -15.30 -4.77 27.66
N SER A 188 -15.70 -5.93 27.14
CA SER A 188 -17.05 -6.15 26.59
C SER A 188 -17.31 -7.65 26.45
N SER A 189 -18.50 -8.08 26.86
CA SER A 189 -19.03 -9.44 26.81
C SER A 189 -18.82 -10.15 25.46
N PRO A 190 -18.81 -11.50 25.43
CA PRO A 190 -18.64 -12.26 24.20
C PRO A 190 -19.71 -11.87 23.16
N PRO A 191 -19.35 -11.89 21.86
CA PRO A 191 -20.27 -11.46 20.80
C PRO A 191 -21.44 -12.46 20.62
N PRO A 192 -22.62 -11.99 20.19
CA PRO A 192 -23.75 -12.85 19.89
C PRO A 192 -23.45 -13.78 18.70
N PRO A 193 -24.14 -14.94 18.62
CA PRO A 193 -23.91 -15.94 17.58
C PRO A 193 -24.17 -15.42 16.16
N GLU A 194 -23.48 -16.03 15.22
CA GLU A 194 -23.28 -15.62 13.82
C GLU A 194 -24.53 -15.41 12.96
N ARG A 195 -25.72 -15.75 13.47
CA ARG A 195 -27.01 -15.60 12.77
C ARG A 195 -27.49 -14.15 12.67
N ASP A 196 -26.99 -13.26 13.53
CA ASP A 196 -27.47 -11.86 13.62
C ASP A 196 -26.51 -10.82 13.01
N ARG A 197 -25.48 -11.24 12.26
CA ARG A 197 -24.58 -10.28 11.60
C ARG A 197 -25.25 -9.68 10.35
N PRO A 198 -25.31 -8.34 10.20
CA PRO A 198 -25.70 -7.75 8.93
C PRO A 198 -24.64 -8.08 7.86
N ALA A 199 -25.11 -8.41 6.64
CA ALA A 199 -24.25 -8.76 5.52
C ALA A 199 -23.17 -7.69 5.26
N ALA A 200 -21.98 -8.12 4.83
CA ALA A 200 -20.89 -7.22 4.49
C ALA A 200 -21.36 -6.13 3.50
N PRO A 201 -20.82 -4.88 3.59
CA PRO A 201 -21.22 -3.83 2.68
C PRO A 201 -20.93 -4.26 1.24
N PRO A 202 -21.87 -4.03 0.30
CA PRO A 202 -21.74 -4.49 -1.07
C PRO A 202 -20.49 -3.88 -1.70
N THR A 203 -19.77 -4.70 -2.47
CA THR A 203 -18.64 -4.26 -3.27
C THR A 203 -19.08 -3.21 -4.28
N ARG A 204 -18.15 -2.38 -4.76
CA ARG A 204 -18.45 -1.34 -5.76
C ARG A 204 -19.10 -1.91 -7.02
N LEU A 205 -18.79 -3.16 -7.39
CA LEU A 205 -19.40 -3.85 -8.52
C LEU A 205 -20.84 -4.30 -8.22
N GLU A 206 -21.09 -4.90 -7.05
CA GLU A 206 -22.44 -5.28 -6.62
C GLU A 206 -23.37 -4.07 -6.50
N ALA A 207 -22.86 -2.95 -5.99
CA ALA A 207 -23.58 -1.68 -5.94
C ALA A 207 -23.93 -1.15 -7.34
N SER A 208 -23.06 -1.33 -8.35
CA SER A 208 -23.36 -0.94 -9.73
C SER A 208 -24.47 -1.78 -10.36
N TYR A 209 -24.50 -3.10 -10.12
CA TYR A 209 -25.60 -3.97 -10.56
C TYR A 209 -26.91 -3.61 -9.86
N ALA A 210 -26.87 -3.38 -8.55
CA ALA A 210 -28.03 -2.94 -7.78
C ALA A 210 -28.57 -1.59 -8.26
N LEU A 211 -27.69 -0.66 -8.64
CA LEU A 211 -28.07 0.65 -9.17
C LEU A 211 -28.75 0.57 -10.55
N LEU A 212 -28.46 -0.47 -11.33
CA LEU A 212 -29.18 -0.79 -12.57
C LEU A 212 -30.39 -1.73 -12.35
N GLY A 213 -30.65 -2.15 -11.10
CA GLY A 213 -31.73 -3.09 -10.76
C GLY A 213 -31.51 -4.50 -11.29
N LEU A 214 -30.26 -4.93 -11.38
CA LEU A 214 -29.86 -6.22 -11.96
C LEU A 214 -29.11 -7.09 -10.94
N PRO A 215 -29.16 -8.42 -11.08
CA PRO A 215 -28.32 -9.32 -10.31
C PRO A 215 -26.86 -9.31 -10.81
N PRO A 216 -25.86 -9.71 -9.99
CA PRO A 216 -24.42 -9.66 -10.34
C PRO A 216 -24.02 -10.56 -11.53
N ASP A 217 -24.87 -11.51 -11.89
CA ASP A 217 -24.73 -12.46 -13.00
C ASP A 217 -25.46 -12.01 -14.28
N ALA A 218 -26.06 -10.82 -14.30
CA ALA A 218 -26.78 -10.30 -15.44
C ALA A 218 -25.92 -10.25 -16.73
N THR A 219 -26.55 -10.60 -17.85
CA THR A 219 -25.90 -10.64 -19.17
C THR A 219 -25.63 -9.24 -19.72
N ARG A 220 -24.77 -9.16 -20.75
CA ARG A 220 -24.43 -7.89 -21.43
C ARG A 220 -25.65 -7.19 -21.99
N GLU A 221 -26.56 -7.95 -22.57
CA GLU A 221 -27.79 -7.49 -23.18
C GLU A 221 -28.73 -6.92 -22.11
N ALA A 222 -28.85 -7.60 -20.96
CA ALA A 222 -29.65 -7.15 -19.82
C ALA A 222 -29.11 -5.84 -19.22
N VAL A 223 -27.79 -5.73 -19.04
CA VAL A 223 -27.14 -4.51 -18.53
C VAL A 223 -27.34 -3.33 -19.49
N LYS A 224 -27.16 -3.54 -20.80
CA LYS A 224 -27.42 -2.50 -21.82
C LYS A 224 -28.89 -2.10 -21.90
N ALA A 225 -29.82 -3.04 -21.75
CA ALA A 225 -31.25 -2.76 -21.77
C ALA A 225 -31.68 -1.95 -20.53
N ALA A 226 -31.24 -2.36 -19.34
CA ALA A 226 -31.54 -1.66 -18.10
C ALA A 226 -30.96 -0.23 -18.07
N PHE A 227 -29.70 -0.08 -18.52
CA PHE A 227 -29.07 1.25 -18.62
C PHE A 227 -29.85 2.17 -19.56
N ARG A 228 -30.23 1.71 -20.77
CA ARG A 228 -30.99 2.53 -21.73
C ARG A 228 -32.37 2.95 -21.19
N ARG A 229 -33.07 2.04 -20.49
CA ARG A 229 -34.36 2.35 -19.87
C ARG A 229 -34.21 3.42 -18.79
N LEU A 230 -33.29 3.21 -17.85
CA LEU A 230 -33.07 4.14 -16.73
C LEU A 230 -32.52 5.49 -17.20
N ALA A 231 -31.62 5.50 -18.19
CA ALA A 231 -31.08 6.72 -18.79
C ALA A 231 -32.16 7.56 -19.47
N PHE A 232 -33.18 6.93 -20.07
CA PHE A 232 -34.34 7.62 -20.63
C PHE A 232 -35.22 8.22 -19.53
N GLU A 233 -35.47 7.47 -18.45
CA GLU A 233 -36.30 7.94 -17.31
C GLU A 233 -35.70 9.14 -16.57
N VAL A 234 -34.37 9.27 -16.53
CA VAL A 234 -33.68 10.37 -15.84
C VAL A 234 -33.06 11.40 -16.78
N HIS A 235 -33.39 11.37 -18.08
CA HIS A 235 -32.82 12.32 -19.02
C HIS A 235 -33.30 13.75 -18.68
N PRO A 236 -32.40 14.75 -18.61
CA PRO A 236 -32.75 16.11 -18.18
C PRO A 236 -33.81 16.79 -19.06
N ASP A 237 -33.98 16.33 -20.31
CA ASP A 237 -34.98 16.87 -21.24
C ASP A 237 -36.34 16.15 -21.22
N VAL A 238 -36.46 14.97 -20.60
CA VAL A 238 -37.73 14.19 -20.60
C VAL A 238 -38.22 13.80 -19.21
N SER A 239 -37.38 13.91 -18.18
CA SER A 239 -37.77 13.59 -16.80
C SER A 239 -38.48 14.77 -16.13
N HIS A 240 -39.42 14.47 -15.24
CA HIS A 240 -40.11 15.47 -14.41
C HIS A 240 -39.27 15.88 -13.18
N LEU A 241 -38.04 15.39 -13.07
CA LEU A 241 -37.14 15.67 -11.95
C LEU A 241 -36.47 17.03 -12.12
N PRO A 242 -36.10 17.71 -11.01
CA PRO A 242 -35.25 18.89 -11.07
C PRO A 242 -33.97 18.60 -11.88
N LYS A 243 -33.58 19.51 -12.77
CA LYS A 243 -32.45 19.32 -13.70
C LYS A 243 -31.16 18.83 -13.01
N ALA A 244 -30.82 19.41 -11.87
CA ALA A 244 -29.66 19.00 -11.08
C ALA A 244 -29.75 17.56 -10.54
N GLU A 245 -30.96 17.09 -10.20
CA GLU A 245 -31.20 15.73 -9.73
C GLU A 245 -31.18 14.73 -10.90
N ALA A 246 -31.77 15.10 -12.03
CA ALA A 246 -31.71 14.32 -13.27
C ALA A 246 -30.25 14.11 -13.72
N GLU A 247 -29.44 15.18 -13.77
CA GLU A 247 -28.01 15.12 -14.11
C GLU A 247 -27.22 14.23 -13.13
N ALA A 248 -27.47 14.35 -11.82
CA ALA A 248 -26.80 13.54 -10.82
C ALA A 248 -27.15 12.05 -10.94
N ARG A 249 -28.42 11.72 -11.19
CA ARG A 249 -28.88 10.33 -11.40
C ARG A 249 -28.32 9.75 -12.70
N PHE A 250 -28.33 10.53 -13.78
CA PHE A 250 -27.77 10.14 -15.08
C PHE A 250 -26.27 9.84 -14.99
N LYS A 251 -25.52 10.69 -14.28
CA LYS A 251 -24.09 10.50 -14.04
C LYS A 251 -23.82 9.21 -13.27
N ARG A 252 -24.59 8.93 -12.21
CA ARG A 252 -24.46 7.68 -11.43
C ARG A 252 -24.76 6.42 -12.24
N LEU A 253 -25.78 6.46 -13.10
CA LEU A 253 -26.11 5.35 -14.00
C LEU A 253 -24.99 5.10 -15.01
N SER A 254 -24.41 6.17 -15.57
CA SER A 254 -23.29 6.09 -16.51
C SER A 254 -22.05 5.49 -15.85
N GLU A 255 -21.70 5.98 -14.66
CA GLU A 255 -20.57 5.43 -13.88
C GLU A 255 -20.78 3.95 -13.51
N ALA A 256 -21.99 3.54 -13.15
CA ALA A 256 -22.30 2.14 -12.87
C ALA A 256 -22.17 1.24 -14.10
N TYR A 257 -22.64 1.70 -15.26
CA TYR A 257 -22.50 1.01 -16.53
C TYR A 257 -21.02 0.83 -16.93
N ASP A 258 -20.19 1.87 -16.75
CA ASP A 258 -18.77 1.83 -17.06
C ASP A 258 -17.99 0.87 -16.14
N ILE A 259 -18.32 0.85 -14.83
CA ILE A 259 -17.74 -0.10 -13.87
C ILE A 259 -18.04 -1.55 -14.27
N ILE A 260 -19.29 -1.83 -14.65
CA ILE A 260 -19.69 -3.17 -15.10
C ILE A 260 -18.99 -3.52 -16.41
N LYS A 261 -18.94 -2.59 -17.37
CA LYS A 261 -18.27 -2.74 -18.66
C LYS A 261 -16.79 -3.09 -18.48
N LEU A 262 -16.09 -2.38 -17.59
CA LEU A 262 -14.68 -2.61 -17.27
C LEU A 262 -14.46 -3.96 -16.58
N ALA A 263 -15.28 -4.29 -15.57
CA ALA A 263 -15.16 -5.54 -14.82
C ALA A 263 -15.40 -6.78 -15.70
N LYS A 264 -16.34 -6.70 -16.66
CA LYS A 264 -16.65 -7.79 -17.60
C LYS A 264 -15.85 -7.74 -18.90
N LYS A 265 -14.94 -6.77 -19.06
CA LYS A 265 -14.09 -6.56 -20.24
C LYS A 265 -14.89 -6.49 -21.56
N TRP A 266 -16.04 -5.82 -21.54
CA TRP A 266 -16.81 -5.62 -22.76
C TRP A 266 -16.16 -4.49 -23.56
N GLY A 267 -15.74 -4.79 -24.80
CA GLY A 267 -15.36 -3.77 -25.79
C GLY A 267 -16.50 -2.80 -26.05
#